data_AF-A0A6A8AJC9-F1
#
_entry.id   AF-A0A6A8AJC9-F1
#
_cell.length_a   1.000
_cell.length_b   1.000
_cell.length_c   1.000
_cell.angle_alpha   90.00
_cell.angle_beta   90.00
_cell.angle_gamma   90.00
#
_symmetry.space_group_name_H-M   'P 1'
#
loop_
_entity.id
_entity.type
_entity.pdbx_description
1 polymer ?
#
loop_
_entity_poly.entity_id
_entity_poly.type
_entity_poly.pdbx_seq_one_letter_code
_entity_poly.pdbx_strand_id
1 'polypeptide(L)'
;MKIKFNGETQEVRSKRLCDIIEELSGAYKQGSVIAVISEKEKVELKNEFAIKTEVREARIKIVRGKEAETEARSLFYNVYKKFRNERGRIGWESEDITGIGPIETKLSVEKNEHRYRKWDVFFGFGGFDPSMAYLMISKREHVAAYGTGTDAVIGRLTRGRSIISDLHEGDRIEEISPIVTKAERIGFVTSDLNTEIEEGQEIFTFAKVRLLREAAMSSEHFLSLTRDGIFHVNDFSHTYLASESLKGLSLPVENIHYRSKYYLSVRNTGSEKGKVYAYKESRLPHPSHSVFGEIIQGGELIDYA
;
A
#
# COMPACT_ATOMS: atom_id res chain seq x y z
N MET A 1 9.98 -10.47 -23.21
CA MET A 1 9.26 -10.00 -22.02
C MET A 1 9.45 -8.51 -21.88
N LYS A 2 8.41 -7.81 -21.43
CA LYS A 2 8.48 -6.36 -21.22
C LYS A 2 8.90 -6.05 -19.79
N ILE A 3 9.95 -5.27 -19.62
CA ILE A 3 10.45 -4.82 -18.30
C ILE A 3 10.66 -3.32 -18.28
N LYS A 4 10.98 -2.77 -17.11
CA LYS A 4 11.45 -1.39 -16.98
C LYS A 4 12.90 -1.38 -16.51
N PHE A 5 13.83 -1.11 -17.42
CA PHE A 5 15.26 -1.12 -17.14
C PHE A 5 15.78 0.30 -17.00
N ASN A 6 16.35 0.63 -15.84
CA ASN A 6 16.82 1.96 -15.47
C ASN A 6 15.79 3.06 -15.75
N GLY A 7 14.50 2.82 -15.49
CA GLY A 7 13.45 3.81 -15.70
C GLY A 7 12.79 3.78 -17.08
N GLU A 8 13.36 3.08 -18.06
CA GLU A 8 12.84 3.00 -19.43
C GLU A 8 12.19 1.64 -19.70
N THR A 9 11.07 1.63 -20.41
CA THR A 9 10.40 0.39 -20.80
C THR A 9 11.15 -0.26 -21.96
N GLN A 10 11.53 -1.52 -21.79
CA GLN A 10 12.34 -2.29 -22.75
C GLN A 10 11.71 -3.67 -22.99
N GLU A 11 11.91 -4.21 -24.20
CA GLU A 11 11.60 -5.61 -24.51
C GLU A 11 12.89 -6.41 -24.56
N VAL A 12 12.95 -7.48 -23.78
CA VAL A 12 14.13 -8.35 -23.67
C VAL A 12 13.77 -9.81 -23.91
N ARG A 13 14.75 -10.61 -24.35
CA ARG A 13 14.53 -12.03 -24.67
C ARG A 13 14.85 -12.96 -23.51
N SER A 14 15.90 -12.65 -22.76
CA SER A 14 16.31 -13.47 -21.61
C SER A 14 15.49 -13.12 -20.36
N LYS A 15 15.43 -14.07 -19.42
CA LYS A 15 14.97 -13.85 -18.05
C LYS A 15 16.11 -13.66 -17.07
N ARG A 16 17.36 -13.95 -17.43
CA ARG A 16 18.48 -13.85 -16.50
C ARG A 16 19.04 -12.44 -16.48
N LEU A 17 19.34 -11.96 -15.28
CA LEU A 17 19.82 -10.60 -15.07
C LEU A 17 21.12 -10.31 -15.83
N CYS A 18 22.08 -11.23 -15.90
CA CYS A 18 23.29 -11.09 -16.72
C CYS A 18 22.96 -10.80 -18.18
N ASP A 19 22.18 -11.68 -18.79
CA ASP A 19 21.87 -11.63 -20.22
C ASP A 19 21.06 -10.37 -20.56
N ILE A 20 20.16 -9.94 -19.66
CA ILE A 20 19.38 -8.71 -19.81
C ILE A 20 20.29 -7.49 -19.82
N ILE A 21 21.25 -7.42 -18.90
CA ILE A 21 22.21 -6.31 -18.83
C ILE A 21 23.08 -6.29 -20.10
N GLU A 22 23.53 -7.45 -20.58
CA GLU A 22 24.30 -7.57 -21.82
C GLU A 22 23.48 -7.19 -23.06
N GLU A 23 22.25 -7.71 -23.19
CA GLU A 23 21.32 -7.45 -24.28
C GLU A 23 21.02 -5.96 -24.42
N LEU A 24 20.81 -5.26 -23.30
CA LEU A 24 20.51 -3.83 -23.27
C LEU A 24 21.75 -2.93 -23.23
N SER A 25 22.97 -3.51 -23.24
CA SER A 25 24.22 -2.76 -23.03
C SER A 25 24.17 -1.87 -21.78
N GLY A 26 23.55 -2.39 -20.71
CA GLY A 26 23.27 -1.67 -19.48
C GLY A 26 24.54 -1.34 -18.69
N ALA A 27 24.60 -0.12 -18.14
CA ALA A 27 25.69 0.28 -17.27
C ALA A 27 25.66 -0.54 -15.96
N TYR A 28 26.68 -1.35 -15.73
CA TYR A 28 26.84 -2.14 -14.51
C TYR A 28 28.33 -2.32 -14.19
N LYS A 29 28.67 -2.27 -12.90
CA LYS A 29 30.01 -2.60 -12.41
C LYS A 29 29.94 -3.85 -11.55
N GLN A 30 30.77 -4.83 -11.87
CA GLN A 30 30.81 -6.11 -11.18
C GLN A 30 30.92 -5.94 -9.66
N GLY A 31 30.07 -6.66 -8.93
CA GLY A 31 29.98 -6.58 -7.46
C GLY A 31 29.12 -5.44 -6.94
N SER A 32 28.59 -4.57 -7.81
CA SER A 32 27.59 -3.59 -7.41
C SER A 32 26.24 -4.29 -7.22
N VAL A 33 25.41 -3.73 -6.34
CA VAL A 33 24.05 -4.21 -6.17
C VAL A 33 23.15 -3.71 -7.30
N ILE A 34 22.14 -4.52 -7.62
CA ILE A 34 21.09 -4.24 -8.60
C ILE A 34 19.77 -4.30 -7.87
N ALA A 35 18.91 -3.28 -8.02
CA ALA A 35 17.58 -3.30 -7.43
C ALA A 35 16.60 -3.93 -8.42
N VAL A 36 15.80 -4.88 -7.95
CA VAL A 36 14.70 -5.50 -8.68
C VAL A 36 13.41 -5.21 -7.93
N ILE A 37 12.43 -4.62 -8.62
CA ILE A 37 11.17 -4.15 -8.04
C ILE A 37 10.03 -4.80 -8.81
N SER A 38 9.10 -5.38 -8.07
CA SER A 38 7.82 -5.87 -8.58
C SER A 38 6.71 -4.97 -8.07
N GLU A 39 5.79 -4.60 -8.95
CA GLU A 39 4.53 -4.01 -8.54
C GLU A 39 3.53 -5.15 -8.31
N LYS A 40 3.08 -5.35 -7.07
CA LYS A 40 1.97 -6.27 -6.84
C LYS A 40 0.70 -5.64 -7.39
N GLU A 41 0.00 -6.40 -8.25
CA GLU A 41 -1.29 -5.99 -8.78
C GLU A 41 -2.28 -5.62 -7.66
N LYS A 42 -3.21 -4.74 -7.99
CA LYS A 42 -4.35 -4.41 -7.13
C LYS A 42 -5.14 -5.69 -6.86
N VAL A 43 -5.20 -6.12 -5.60
CA VAL A 43 -5.99 -7.28 -5.21
C VAL A 43 -7.31 -6.78 -4.63
N GLU A 44 -8.44 -7.20 -5.21
CA GLU A 44 -9.73 -7.05 -4.56
C GLU A 44 -9.74 -7.89 -3.28
N LEU A 45 -9.90 -7.22 -2.13
CA LEU A 45 -10.09 -7.91 -0.87
C LEU A 45 -11.44 -8.63 -0.92
N LYS A 46 -11.39 -9.96 -1.08
CA LYS A 46 -12.58 -10.80 -1.22
C LYS A 46 -13.52 -10.76 -0.01
N ASN A 47 -13.12 -10.18 1.12
CA ASN A 47 -13.86 -10.18 2.38
C ASN A 47 -14.07 -8.80 2.99
N GLU A 48 -13.60 -7.72 2.35
CA GLU A 48 -13.83 -6.36 2.85
C GLU A 48 -14.53 -5.53 1.78
N PHE A 49 -15.61 -4.88 2.17
CA PHE A 49 -16.47 -4.13 1.26
C PHE A 49 -16.67 -2.71 1.78
N ALA A 50 -16.65 -1.75 0.86
CA ALA A 50 -17.02 -0.38 1.11
C ALA A 50 -18.53 -0.21 0.82
N ILE A 51 -19.25 0.38 1.77
CA ILE A 51 -20.59 0.93 1.57
C ILE A 51 -20.40 2.41 1.29
N LYS A 52 -20.63 2.82 0.04
CA LYS A 52 -20.42 4.20 -0.40
C LYS A 52 -21.71 5.00 -0.28
N THR A 53 -21.60 6.17 0.35
CA THR A 53 -22.62 7.22 0.36
C THR A 53 -22.08 8.40 -0.46
N GLU A 54 -22.93 9.37 -0.81
CA GLU A 54 -22.54 10.53 -1.63
C GLU A 54 -21.29 11.28 -1.13
N VAL A 55 -21.03 11.26 0.19
CA VAL A 55 -19.96 12.06 0.80
C VAL A 55 -18.89 11.20 1.47
N ARG A 56 -19.20 9.96 1.88
CA ARG A 56 -18.33 9.15 2.74
C ARG A 56 -18.47 7.65 2.49
N GLU A 57 -17.49 6.86 2.93
CA GLU A 57 -17.55 5.40 2.90
C GLU A 57 -17.55 4.79 4.31
N ALA A 58 -18.39 3.79 4.50
CA ALA A 58 -18.34 2.85 5.62
C ALA A 58 -17.72 1.53 5.15
N ARG A 59 -17.16 0.73 6.06
CA ARG A 59 -16.49 -0.54 5.71
C ARG A 59 -17.05 -1.70 6.50
N ILE A 60 -17.43 -2.75 5.81
CA ILE A 60 -17.83 -4.02 6.40
C ILE A 60 -16.79 -5.10 6.08
N LYS A 61 -16.58 -6.00 7.03
CA LYS A 61 -15.71 -7.16 6.88
C LYS A 61 -16.55 -8.42 7.05
N ILE A 62 -16.57 -9.24 6.01
CA ILE A 62 -17.20 -10.56 6.02
C ILE A 62 -16.25 -11.52 6.74
N VAL A 63 -16.77 -12.25 7.73
CA VAL A 63 -15.96 -13.15 8.54
C VAL A 63 -15.50 -14.33 7.68
N ARG A 64 -14.18 -14.59 7.66
CA ARG A 64 -13.61 -15.86 7.22
C ARG A 64 -13.11 -16.61 8.44
N GLY A 65 -13.68 -17.79 8.69
CA GLY A 65 -13.28 -18.68 9.77
C GLY A 65 -13.51 -20.14 9.37
N LYS A 66 -13.10 -21.08 10.23
CA LYS A 66 -13.25 -22.55 10.05
C LYS A 66 -14.72 -23.03 9.94
N GLU A 67 -15.68 -22.13 10.00
CA GLU A 67 -17.10 -22.40 9.86
C GLU A 67 -17.46 -22.49 8.37
N ALA A 68 -18.30 -23.46 8.02
CA ALA A 68 -18.77 -23.66 6.66
C ALA A 68 -19.34 -22.37 6.03
N GLU A 69 -19.19 -22.23 4.72
CA GLU A 69 -19.89 -21.22 3.93
C GLU A 69 -21.40 -21.29 4.23
N THR A 70 -21.97 -20.23 4.78
CA THR A 70 -23.41 -20.13 5.12
C THR A 70 -24.19 -19.61 3.92
N GLU A 71 -25.47 -19.97 3.79
CA GLU A 71 -26.34 -19.51 2.70
C GLU A 71 -26.38 -17.98 2.58
N ALA A 72 -26.43 -17.27 3.71
CA ALA A 72 -26.41 -15.81 3.77
C ALA A 72 -25.11 -15.17 3.23
N ARG A 73 -23.95 -15.79 3.45
CA ARG A 73 -22.66 -15.31 2.92
C ARG A 73 -22.59 -15.48 1.41
N SER A 74 -22.97 -16.66 0.92
CA SER A 74 -23.07 -16.93 -0.52
C SER A 74 -24.08 -16.00 -1.20
N LEU A 75 -25.22 -15.74 -0.56
CA LEU A 75 -26.18 -14.74 -1.04
C LEU A 75 -25.50 -13.37 -1.15
N PHE A 76 -24.84 -12.89 -0.09
CA PHE A 76 -24.19 -11.58 -0.11
C PHE A 76 -23.24 -11.41 -1.29
N TYR A 77 -22.34 -12.38 -1.53
CA TYR A 77 -21.42 -12.34 -2.67
C TYR A 77 -22.14 -12.28 -4.04
N ASN A 78 -23.32 -12.87 -4.15
CA ASN A 78 -24.14 -12.85 -5.36
C ASN A 78 -24.95 -11.55 -5.54
N VAL A 79 -25.26 -10.85 -4.44
CA VAL A 79 -26.23 -9.75 -4.47
C VAL A 79 -25.69 -8.39 -4.05
N TYR A 80 -24.46 -8.27 -3.52
CA TYR A 80 -23.96 -7.00 -2.99
C TYR A 80 -24.00 -5.85 -4.02
N LYS A 81 -23.74 -6.15 -5.30
CA LYS A 81 -23.84 -5.17 -6.42
C LYS A 81 -25.25 -4.68 -6.70
N LYS A 82 -26.28 -5.36 -6.18
CA LYS A 82 -27.68 -4.96 -6.32
C LYS A 82 -28.06 -3.83 -5.38
N PHE A 83 -27.33 -3.61 -4.28
CA PHE A 83 -27.56 -2.49 -3.35
C PHE A 83 -27.03 -1.18 -3.93
N ARG A 84 -27.78 -0.67 -4.91
CA ARG A 84 -27.58 0.62 -5.58
C ARG A 84 -28.93 1.15 -6.03
N ASN A 85 -29.02 2.45 -6.30
CA ASN A 85 -30.26 3.10 -6.72
C ASN A 85 -31.40 2.79 -5.72
N GLU A 86 -32.60 2.46 -6.20
CA GLU A 86 -33.76 2.13 -5.35
C GLU A 86 -33.51 0.99 -4.35
N ARG A 87 -32.65 0.02 -4.70
CA ARG A 87 -32.29 -1.12 -3.83
C ARG A 87 -31.17 -0.78 -2.85
N GLY A 88 -30.55 0.39 -2.98
CA GLY A 88 -29.60 0.96 -2.02
C GLY A 88 -30.25 1.89 -1.01
N ARG A 89 -31.59 1.97 -0.99
CA ARG A 89 -32.32 2.81 -0.04
C ARG A 89 -32.22 2.24 1.37
N ILE A 90 -32.20 3.12 2.36
CA ILE A 90 -32.45 2.76 3.75
C ILE A 90 -33.96 2.60 3.91
N GLY A 91 -34.41 1.36 3.92
CA GLY A 91 -35.83 1.00 3.94
C GLY A 91 -36.31 0.47 5.28
N TRP A 92 -35.42 0.39 6.28
CA TRP A 92 -35.74 0.10 7.66
C TRP A 92 -34.71 0.74 8.58
N GLU A 93 -35.13 1.62 9.48
CA GLU A 93 -34.28 2.18 10.54
C GLU A 93 -34.96 2.04 11.90
N SER A 94 -34.16 1.76 12.92
CA SER A 94 -34.59 1.82 14.32
C SER A 94 -33.40 2.16 15.19
N GLU A 95 -33.59 2.39 16.49
CA GLU A 95 -32.45 2.56 17.40
C GLU A 95 -31.48 1.37 17.41
N ASP A 96 -31.96 0.17 17.07
CA ASP A 96 -31.20 -1.08 17.09
C ASP A 96 -30.46 -1.36 15.79
N ILE A 97 -31.00 -0.95 14.64
CA ILE A 97 -30.49 -1.37 13.32
C ILE A 97 -30.58 -0.26 12.26
N THR A 98 -29.79 -0.44 11.20
CA THR A 98 -29.95 0.24 9.91
C THR A 98 -30.04 -0.83 8.82
N GLY A 99 -31.12 -0.82 8.04
CA GLY A 99 -31.44 -1.81 6.99
C GLY A 99 -31.42 -1.23 5.58
N ILE A 100 -30.51 -1.73 4.75
CA ILE A 100 -30.33 -1.32 3.34
C ILE A 100 -31.12 -2.30 2.46
N GLY A 101 -31.96 -1.80 1.55
CA GLY A 101 -32.80 -2.62 0.69
C GLY A 101 -34.21 -2.03 0.49
N PRO A 102 -35.21 -2.86 0.12
CA PRO A 102 -35.19 -4.32 0.09
C PRO A 102 -34.57 -4.92 -1.18
N ILE A 103 -34.20 -6.20 -1.10
CA ILE A 103 -33.88 -7.08 -2.22
C ILE A 103 -34.63 -8.42 -2.08
N GLU A 104 -34.92 -9.03 -3.23
CA GLU A 104 -35.52 -10.37 -3.26
C GLU A 104 -34.45 -11.46 -3.03
N THR A 105 -34.76 -12.40 -2.14
CA THR A 105 -33.86 -13.49 -1.75
C THR A 105 -34.63 -14.81 -1.62
N LYS A 106 -33.89 -15.91 -1.49
CA LYS A 106 -34.44 -17.26 -1.24
C LYS A 106 -34.04 -17.85 0.11
N LEU A 107 -33.52 -17.00 1.00
CA LEU A 107 -33.11 -17.41 2.33
C LEU A 107 -34.34 -17.94 3.11
N SER A 108 -34.12 -18.97 3.91
CA SER A 108 -35.16 -19.56 4.74
C SER A 108 -35.65 -18.60 5.82
N VAL A 109 -36.95 -18.68 6.13
CA VAL A 109 -37.59 -17.82 7.14
C VAL A 109 -37.57 -18.51 8.50
N GLU A 110 -37.03 -17.82 9.50
CA GLU A 110 -37.05 -18.24 10.90
C GLU A 110 -37.72 -17.19 11.77
N LYS A 111 -38.54 -17.62 12.74
CA LYS A 111 -39.29 -16.71 13.65
C LYS A 111 -38.71 -16.63 15.05
N ASN A 112 -37.58 -17.31 15.29
CA ASN A 112 -36.94 -17.32 16.60
C ASN A 112 -36.21 -15.99 16.84
N GLU A 113 -36.06 -15.64 18.12
CA GLU A 113 -35.23 -14.53 18.50
C GLU A 113 -33.75 -14.93 18.48
N HIS A 114 -32.90 -14.00 18.03
CA HIS A 114 -31.46 -14.17 17.98
C HIS A 114 -30.78 -12.98 18.66
N ARG A 115 -29.62 -13.24 19.26
CA ARG A 115 -28.77 -12.20 19.85
C ARG A 115 -27.84 -11.65 18.77
N TYR A 116 -27.92 -10.35 18.53
CA TYR A 116 -27.03 -9.62 17.63
C TYR A 116 -26.05 -8.78 18.43
N ARG A 117 -24.76 -8.90 18.12
CA ARG A 117 -23.75 -8.03 18.74
C ARG A 117 -23.75 -6.68 18.04
N LYS A 118 -23.29 -5.67 18.77
CA LYS A 118 -23.06 -4.35 18.21
C LYS A 118 -22.17 -4.45 16.96
N TRP A 119 -22.60 -3.85 15.87
CA TRP A 119 -21.95 -3.82 14.55
C TRP A 119 -21.96 -5.13 13.77
N ASP A 120 -22.79 -6.10 14.14
CA ASP A 120 -23.00 -7.27 13.29
C ASP A 120 -23.71 -6.86 12.00
N VAL A 121 -23.30 -7.49 10.90
CA VAL A 121 -23.87 -7.33 9.56
C VAL A 121 -24.56 -8.64 9.20
N PHE A 122 -25.84 -8.59 8.87
CA PHE A 122 -26.69 -9.76 8.67
C PHE A 122 -27.83 -9.48 7.71
N PHE A 123 -28.55 -10.52 7.27
CA PHE A 123 -29.81 -10.34 6.52
C PHE A 123 -31.02 -10.42 7.46
N GLY A 124 -32.06 -9.63 7.19
CA GLY A 124 -33.36 -9.77 7.84
C GLY A 124 -34.51 -9.47 6.87
N PHE A 125 -35.73 -9.85 7.22
CA PHE A 125 -36.92 -9.75 6.37
C PHE A 125 -37.96 -8.79 6.95
N GLY A 126 -38.43 -7.85 6.14
CA GLY A 126 -39.63 -7.10 6.44
C GLY A 126 -40.85 -8.02 6.42
N GLY A 127 -41.62 -8.07 7.52
CA GLY A 127 -42.83 -8.88 7.59
C GLY A 127 -42.63 -10.39 7.45
N PHE A 128 -41.41 -10.90 7.70
CA PHE A 128 -41.04 -12.31 7.48
C PHE A 128 -41.18 -12.78 6.02
N ASP A 129 -41.04 -11.86 5.06
CA ASP A 129 -41.10 -12.12 3.63
C ASP A 129 -39.69 -12.11 2.98
N PRO A 130 -39.19 -13.23 2.43
CA PRO A 130 -37.91 -13.31 1.74
C PRO A 130 -37.76 -12.39 0.52
N SER A 131 -38.88 -11.92 -0.04
CA SER A 131 -38.88 -10.91 -1.12
C SER A 131 -38.55 -9.50 -0.62
N MET A 132 -38.67 -9.28 0.69
CA MET A 132 -38.41 -8.04 1.40
C MET A 132 -37.18 -8.16 2.31
N ALA A 133 -36.05 -8.62 1.74
CA ALA A 133 -34.83 -8.79 2.52
C ALA A 133 -33.96 -7.52 2.57
N TYR A 134 -33.39 -7.25 3.73
CA TYR A 134 -32.54 -6.10 3.99
C TYR A 134 -31.16 -6.57 4.45
N LEU A 135 -30.12 -5.89 3.98
CA LEU A 135 -28.80 -5.98 4.60
C LEU A 135 -28.82 -5.08 5.84
N MET A 136 -28.86 -5.71 7.01
CA MET A 136 -28.96 -5.05 8.30
C MET A 136 -27.60 -4.89 8.94
N ILE A 137 -27.42 -3.75 9.62
CA ILE A 137 -26.26 -3.45 10.45
C ILE A 137 -26.76 -3.10 11.85
N SER A 138 -26.34 -3.88 12.83
CA SER A 138 -26.70 -3.66 14.23
C SER A 138 -25.96 -2.46 14.82
N LYS A 139 -26.69 -1.47 15.36
CA LYS A 139 -26.15 -0.28 16.02
C LYS A 139 -25.83 -0.51 17.49
N ARG A 140 -26.47 -1.48 18.15
CA ARG A 140 -26.25 -1.87 19.56
C ARG A 140 -26.52 -3.36 19.80
N GLU A 141 -25.99 -3.92 20.88
CA GLU A 141 -26.30 -5.32 21.22
C GLU A 141 -27.77 -5.45 21.62
N HIS A 142 -28.48 -6.40 21.04
CA HIS A 142 -29.90 -6.63 21.29
C HIS A 142 -30.32 -8.06 20.94
N VAL A 143 -31.56 -8.42 21.32
CA VAL A 143 -32.20 -9.69 20.98
C VAL A 143 -33.49 -9.39 20.24
N ALA A 144 -33.67 -9.96 19.05
CA ALA A 144 -34.86 -9.73 18.22
C ALA A 144 -35.06 -10.87 17.20
N ALA A 145 -36.26 -10.96 16.63
CA ALA A 145 -36.59 -11.87 15.54
C ALA A 145 -36.71 -11.08 14.22
N TYR A 146 -35.69 -11.14 13.37
CA TYR A 146 -35.68 -10.46 12.06
C TYR A 146 -35.98 -11.38 10.88
N GLY A 147 -36.46 -12.60 11.11
CA GLY A 147 -36.86 -13.49 10.02
C GLY A 147 -35.77 -14.44 9.52
N THR A 148 -34.55 -14.36 10.06
CA THR A 148 -33.40 -15.16 9.62
C THR A 148 -32.68 -15.80 10.82
N GLY A 149 -32.07 -16.97 10.59
CA GLY A 149 -31.37 -17.75 11.61
C GLY A 149 -30.03 -17.15 12.07
N THR A 150 -29.38 -17.81 13.04
CA THR A 150 -28.06 -17.38 13.58
C THR A 150 -26.93 -17.37 12.54
N ASP A 151 -27.06 -18.17 11.48
CA ASP A 151 -26.13 -18.24 10.35
C ASP A 151 -26.28 -17.07 9.36
N ALA A 152 -27.28 -16.21 9.57
CA ALA A 152 -27.51 -15.01 8.76
C ALA A 152 -26.52 -13.88 9.05
N VAL A 153 -25.74 -13.96 10.14
CA VAL A 153 -24.67 -13.01 10.44
C VAL A 153 -23.46 -13.29 9.54
N ILE A 154 -23.27 -12.41 8.56
CA ILE A 154 -22.24 -12.56 7.53
C ILE A 154 -20.93 -11.87 7.91
N GLY A 155 -20.97 -10.83 8.75
CA GLY A 155 -19.82 -9.96 8.94
C GLY A 155 -20.00 -8.94 10.04
N ARG A 156 -19.11 -7.94 10.07
CA ARG A 156 -19.16 -6.81 11.00
C ARG A 156 -18.77 -5.50 10.33
N LEU A 157 -19.34 -4.39 10.81
CA LEU A 157 -18.91 -3.04 10.45
C LEU A 157 -17.58 -2.71 11.15
N THR A 158 -16.54 -2.45 10.36
CA THR A 158 -15.19 -2.15 10.84
C THR A 158 -14.87 -0.67 10.86
N ARG A 159 -15.46 0.12 9.93
CA ARG A 159 -15.27 1.57 9.83
C ARG A 159 -16.56 2.28 9.42
N GLY A 160 -16.70 3.55 9.76
CA GLY A 160 -17.86 4.36 9.37
C GLY A 160 -19.09 4.17 10.28
N ARG A 161 -18.87 3.89 11.57
CA ARG A 161 -19.95 3.71 12.56
C ARG A 161 -20.90 4.90 12.64
N SER A 162 -20.36 6.13 12.65
CA SER A 162 -21.18 7.34 12.64
C SER A 162 -21.98 7.43 11.34
N ILE A 163 -21.34 7.18 10.19
CA ILE A 163 -22.01 7.18 8.88
C ILE A 163 -23.24 6.26 8.90
N ILE A 164 -23.08 5.00 9.36
CA ILE A 164 -24.22 4.06 9.42
C ILE A 164 -25.28 4.47 10.44
N SER A 165 -24.88 5.13 11.53
CA SER A 165 -25.81 5.57 12.59
C SER A 165 -26.62 6.79 12.17
N ASP A 166 -26.03 7.64 11.33
CA ASP A 166 -26.62 8.90 10.86
C ASP A 166 -27.50 8.71 9.61
N LEU A 167 -27.60 7.48 9.08
CA LEU A 167 -28.48 7.13 7.97
C LEU A 167 -29.91 6.94 8.45
N HIS A 168 -30.85 7.60 7.79
CA HIS A 168 -32.28 7.57 8.10
C HIS A 168 -33.11 6.92 6.98
N GLU A 169 -34.33 6.49 7.31
CA GLU A 169 -35.26 5.98 6.30
C GLU A 169 -35.50 7.01 5.19
N GLY A 170 -35.33 6.59 3.93
CA GLY A 170 -35.35 7.52 2.79
C GLY A 170 -33.98 7.77 2.18
N ASP A 171 -32.92 7.75 3.00
CA ASP A 171 -31.54 7.92 2.53
C ASP A 171 -31.12 6.79 1.59
N ARG A 172 -30.04 7.01 0.85
CA ARG A 172 -29.54 6.07 -0.16
C ARG A 172 -28.04 5.95 -0.11
N ILE A 173 -27.57 4.71 -0.24
CA ILE A 173 -26.19 4.42 -0.59
C ILE A 173 -26.03 4.44 -2.10
N GLU A 174 -24.84 4.78 -2.59
CA GLU A 174 -24.50 4.74 -4.00
C GLU A 174 -24.29 3.29 -4.46
N GLU A 175 -23.45 2.56 -3.72
CA GLU A 175 -23.11 1.17 -4.01
C GLU A 175 -22.46 0.46 -2.82
N ILE A 176 -22.39 -0.87 -2.93
CA ILE A 176 -21.46 -1.69 -2.16
C ILE A 176 -20.43 -2.28 -3.13
N SER A 177 -19.13 -2.11 -2.85
CA SER A 177 -18.05 -2.62 -3.70
C SER A 177 -16.89 -3.19 -2.88
N PRO A 178 -16.16 -4.20 -3.40
CA PRO A 178 -15.00 -4.76 -2.71
C PRO A 178 -13.90 -3.70 -2.54
N ILE A 179 -13.21 -3.72 -1.42
CA ILE A 179 -12.06 -2.83 -1.20
C ILE A 179 -10.89 -3.34 -2.03
N VAL A 180 -10.36 -2.47 -2.87
CA VAL A 180 -9.18 -2.77 -3.69
C VAL A 180 -7.93 -2.31 -2.95
N THR A 181 -6.95 -3.21 -2.74
CA THR A 181 -5.66 -2.79 -2.15
C THR A 181 -4.93 -1.83 -3.09
N LYS A 182 -4.17 -0.90 -2.52
CA LYS A 182 -3.21 -0.12 -3.31
C LYS A 182 -2.15 -1.07 -3.84
N ALA A 183 -1.65 -0.82 -5.05
CA ALA A 183 -0.50 -1.53 -5.57
C ALA A 183 0.69 -1.29 -4.62
N GLU A 184 1.27 -2.37 -4.10
CA GLU A 184 2.46 -2.29 -3.26
C GLU A 184 3.67 -2.57 -4.15
N ARG A 185 4.62 -1.63 -4.17
CA ARG A 185 5.94 -1.89 -4.75
C ARG A 185 6.75 -2.65 -3.72
N ILE A 186 7.15 -3.86 -4.07
CA ILE A 186 8.08 -4.67 -3.28
C ILE A 186 9.34 -4.85 -4.09
N GLY A 187 10.50 -4.83 -3.45
CA GLY A 187 11.76 -4.97 -4.13
C GLY A 187 12.83 -5.54 -3.22
N PHE A 188 13.95 -5.88 -3.84
CA PHE A 188 15.16 -6.33 -3.17
C PHE A 188 16.36 -5.86 -3.96
N VAL A 189 17.52 -5.85 -3.32
CA VAL A 189 18.81 -5.72 -4.02
C VAL A 189 19.50 -7.07 -4.13
N THR A 190 20.21 -7.29 -5.23
CA THR A 190 21.00 -8.49 -5.45
C THR A 190 22.29 -8.15 -6.19
N SER A 191 23.35 -8.90 -5.92
CA SER A 191 24.57 -8.93 -6.75
C SER A 191 24.67 -10.23 -7.55
N ASP A 192 23.71 -11.15 -7.41
CA ASP A 192 23.67 -12.40 -8.16
C ASP A 192 23.11 -12.16 -9.57
N LEU A 193 23.98 -12.24 -10.55
CA LEU A 193 23.65 -12.05 -11.96
C LEU A 193 22.81 -13.21 -12.55
N ASN A 194 22.67 -14.32 -11.83
CA ASN A 194 21.80 -15.43 -12.23
C ASN A 194 20.35 -15.22 -11.80
N THR A 195 20.04 -14.13 -11.08
CA THR A 195 18.67 -13.80 -10.66
C THR A 195 17.74 -13.81 -11.87
N GLU A 196 16.65 -14.58 -11.78
CA GLU A 196 15.60 -14.58 -12.80
C GLU A 196 14.66 -13.40 -12.61
N ILE A 197 14.32 -12.77 -13.73
CA ILE A 197 13.48 -11.58 -13.84
C ILE A 197 12.15 -11.99 -14.48
N GLU A 198 11.08 -11.49 -13.86
CA GLU A 198 9.71 -11.67 -14.31
C GLU A 198 9.26 -10.50 -15.19
N GLU A 199 8.27 -10.77 -16.04
CA GLU A 199 7.65 -9.73 -16.86
C GLU A 199 7.02 -8.63 -15.99
N GLY A 200 7.21 -7.37 -16.38
CA GLY A 200 6.72 -6.21 -15.64
C GLY A 200 7.64 -5.74 -14.51
N GLN A 201 8.68 -6.48 -14.15
CA GLN A 201 9.63 -6.03 -13.13
C GLN A 201 10.44 -4.82 -13.58
N GLU A 202 10.81 -3.98 -12.61
CA GLU A 202 11.71 -2.85 -12.79
C GLU A 202 13.11 -3.20 -12.27
N ILE A 203 14.14 -2.82 -13.01
CA ILE A 203 15.54 -3.10 -12.70
C ILE A 203 16.30 -1.78 -12.69
N PHE A 204 17.07 -1.52 -11.63
CA PHE A 204 18.02 -0.40 -11.59
C PHE A 204 19.43 -0.93 -11.35
N THR A 205 20.37 -0.57 -12.22
CA THR A 205 21.77 -1.01 -12.17
C THR A 205 22.72 0.11 -11.77
N PHE A 206 22.27 1.36 -11.79
CA PHE A 206 23.03 2.52 -11.34
C PHE A 206 22.13 3.59 -10.71
N ALA A 207 22.75 4.44 -9.90
CA ALA A 207 22.13 5.66 -9.39
C ALA A 207 22.70 6.88 -10.13
N LYS A 208 21.83 7.75 -10.64
CA LYS A 208 22.26 9.02 -11.25
C LYS A 208 22.20 10.12 -10.20
N VAL A 209 23.34 10.72 -9.91
CA VAL A 209 23.46 11.80 -8.93
C VAL A 209 23.57 13.14 -9.64
N ARG A 210 22.71 14.09 -9.26
CA ARG A 210 22.81 15.50 -9.63
C ARG A 210 23.55 16.23 -8.52
N LEU A 211 24.70 16.81 -8.84
CA LEU A 211 25.51 17.59 -7.91
C LEU A 211 25.04 19.05 -7.87
N LEU A 212 25.11 19.64 -6.68
CA LEU A 212 24.72 21.03 -6.40
C LEU A 212 25.94 21.94 -6.56
N ARG A 213 25.82 22.99 -7.37
CA ARG A 213 26.94 23.88 -7.70
C ARG A 213 27.39 24.70 -6.49
N GLU A 214 26.47 24.99 -5.59
CA GLU A 214 26.67 25.70 -4.33
C GLU A 214 27.47 24.90 -3.28
N ALA A 215 27.73 23.61 -3.53
CA ALA A 215 28.51 22.74 -2.67
C ALA A 215 29.67 22.11 -3.46
N ALA A 216 30.50 22.95 -4.08
CA ALA A 216 31.55 22.54 -4.99
C ALA A 216 32.60 21.64 -4.31
N MET A 217 33.03 21.96 -3.09
CA MET A 217 34.05 21.17 -2.39
C MET A 217 33.50 19.82 -1.95
N SER A 218 32.26 19.78 -1.47
CA SER A 218 31.59 18.52 -1.13
C SER A 218 31.32 17.66 -2.37
N SER A 219 31.03 18.29 -3.52
CA SER A 219 30.85 17.62 -4.80
C SER A 219 32.16 17.00 -5.32
N GLU A 220 33.27 17.73 -5.29
CA GLU A 220 34.60 17.21 -5.64
C GLU A 220 35.03 16.06 -4.71
N HIS A 221 34.73 16.19 -3.41
CA HIS A 221 34.96 15.12 -2.44
C HIS A 221 34.18 13.85 -2.79
N PHE A 222 32.92 13.99 -3.19
CA PHE A 222 32.11 12.86 -3.66
C PHE A 222 32.66 12.26 -4.96
N LEU A 223 33.03 13.08 -5.95
CA LEU A 223 33.62 12.62 -7.20
C LEU A 223 34.93 11.86 -6.97
N SER A 224 35.75 12.31 -6.01
CA SER A 224 36.97 11.61 -5.59
C SER A 224 36.65 10.26 -4.93
N LEU A 225 35.61 10.21 -4.09
CA LEU A 225 35.15 8.99 -3.42
C LEU A 225 34.61 7.97 -4.43
N THR A 226 33.93 8.43 -5.48
CA THR A 226 33.32 7.59 -6.52
C THR A 226 34.12 7.62 -7.83
N ARG A 227 35.43 7.89 -7.79
CA ARG A 227 36.27 8.01 -9.00
C ARG A 227 36.21 6.76 -9.89
N ASP A 228 36.05 5.61 -9.24
CA ASP A 228 35.96 4.30 -9.88
C ASP A 228 34.50 3.97 -10.24
N GLY A 229 33.59 4.94 -10.22
CA GLY A 229 32.17 4.78 -10.54
C GLY A 229 31.39 3.91 -9.55
N ILE A 230 31.92 3.65 -8.36
CA ILE A 230 31.30 2.84 -7.31
C ILE A 230 31.20 3.68 -6.03
N PHE A 231 30.04 3.60 -5.37
CA PHE A 231 29.84 4.15 -4.03
C PHE A 231 29.93 3.01 -3.01
N HIS A 232 31.07 2.91 -2.32
CA HIS A 232 31.30 1.84 -1.33
C HIS A 232 30.55 2.13 -0.04
N VAL A 233 29.57 1.29 0.30
CA VAL A 233 28.81 1.40 1.55
C VAL A 233 29.51 0.63 2.66
N ASN A 234 29.85 1.32 3.75
CA ASN A 234 30.50 0.71 4.93
C ASN A 234 29.67 0.90 6.21
N ASP A 235 28.73 1.83 6.20
CA ASP A 235 27.79 2.08 7.30
C ASP A 235 26.39 2.25 6.71
N PHE A 236 25.39 1.64 7.33
CA PHE A 236 24.01 1.71 6.89
C PHE A 236 23.05 1.62 8.06
N SER A 237 21.90 2.26 7.89
CA SER A 237 20.77 2.22 8.82
C SER A 237 19.48 2.16 8.03
N HIS A 238 18.34 2.09 8.73
CA HIS A 238 17.03 2.24 8.11
C HIS A 238 16.83 3.58 7.38
N THR A 239 17.72 4.55 7.59
CA THR A 239 17.46 5.96 7.27
C THR A 239 18.52 6.57 6.36
N TYR A 240 19.66 5.90 6.21
CA TYR A 240 20.74 6.30 5.31
C TYR A 240 21.65 5.12 4.99
N LEU A 241 22.41 5.26 3.89
CA LEU A 241 23.63 4.52 3.59
C LEU A 241 24.81 5.49 3.64
N ALA A 242 26.00 5.03 4.00
CA ALA A 242 27.16 5.89 4.11
C ALA A 242 28.47 5.19 3.71
N SER A 243 29.37 6.00 3.18
CA SER A 243 30.73 5.61 2.81
C SER A 243 31.74 6.29 3.72
N GLU A 244 32.65 5.50 4.27
CA GLU A 244 33.72 5.97 5.15
C GLU A 244 35.07 6.13 4.44
N SER A 245 35.14 5.87 3.13
CA SER A 245 36.40 5.78 2.37
C SER A 245 37.29 7.02 2.46
N LEU A 246 36.69 8.22 2.64
CA LEU A 246 37.41 9.48 2.79
C LEU A 246 37.18 10.14 4.16
N LYS A 247 36.83 9.33 5.18
CA LYS A 247 36.71 9.79 6.56
C LYS A 247 38.03 10.37 7.07
N GLY A 248 37.95 11.47 7.79
CA GLY A 248 39.10 12.21 8.32
C GLY A 248 39.50 13.44 7.48
N LEU A 249 39.01 13.55 6.25
CA LEU A 249 39.22 14.76 5.45
C LEU A 249 38.33 15.90 5.96
N SER A 250 38.90 17.11 6.01
CA SER A 250 38.20 18.31 6.47
C SER A 250 37.63 19.03 5.26
N LEU A 251 36.36 19.43 5.35
CA LEU A 251 35.65 20.16 4.31
C LEU A 251 35.08 21.45 4.89
N PRO A 252 35.00 22.52 4.10
CA PRO A 252 34.30 23.72 4.54
C PRO A 252 32.81 23.43 4.78
N VAL A 253 32.20 24.25 5.61
CA VAL A 253 30.74 24.29 5.70
C VAL A 253 30.24 24.92 4.39
N GLU A 254 29.37 24.20 3.69
CA GLU A 254 28.73 24.68 2.46
C GLU A 254 27.21 24.70 2.69
N ASN A 255 26.46 23.87 1.97
CA ASN A 255 25.01 23.97 1.94
C ASN A 255 24.33 23.23 3.12
N ILE A 256 23.84 23.98 4.11
CA ILE A 256 23.07 23.43 5.25
C ILE A 256 21.58 23.40 4.87
N HIS A 257 21.11 22.25 4.40
CA HIS A 257 19.73 22.06 3.93
C HIS A 257 19.07 20.83 4.54
N TYR A 258 17.75 20.71 4.28
CA TYR A 258 17.03 19.48 4.56
C TYR A 258 17.71 18.33 3.83
N ARG A 259 17.98 17.27 4.57
CA ARG A 259 18.58 16.04 4.05
C ARG A 259 17.43 15.12 3.67
N SER A 260 16.70 15.54 2.65
CA SER A 260 15.50 14.86 2.17
C SER A 260 15.83 13.44 1.69
N LYS A 261 14.81 12.59 1.56
CA LYS A 261 14.97 11.31 0.87
C LYS A 261 15.69 11.51 -0.48
N TYR A 262 16.65 10.64 -0.77
CA TYR A 262 17.53 10.64 -1.93
C TYR A 262 18.57 11.75 -2.00
N TYR A 263 18.68 12.60 -0.98
CA TYR A 263 19.75 13.58 -0.94
C TYR A 263 21.05 12.93 -0.48
N LEU A 264 22.16 13.53 -0.86
CA LEU A 264 23.49 13.21 -0.38
C LEU A 264 24.06 14.36 0.42
N SER A 265 24.76 14.01 1.51
CA SER A 265 25.49 14.98 2.32
C SER A 265 26.84 14.44 2.72
N VAL A 266 27.80 15.32 2.95
CA VAL A 266 29.06 14.99 3.59
C VAL A 266 29.12 15.66 4.96
N ARG A 267 29.71 14.97 5.93
CA ARG A 267 29.92 15.57 7.24
C ARG A 267 31.17 16.45 7.21
N ASN A 268 31.05 17.72 7.59
CA ASN A 268 32.14 18.71 7.54
C ASN A 268 32.95 18.79 8.85
N THR A 269 32.38 18.35 9.99
CA THR A 269 32.98 18.52 11.33
C THR A 269 32.73 17.31 12.25
N GLY A 270 33.54 17.20 13.31
CA GLY A 270 33.50 16.11 14.30
C GLY A 270 34.34 14.88 13.90
N SER A 271 34.20 13.79 14.65
CA SER A 271 34.96 12.54 14.45
C SER A 271 34.68 11.85 13.10
N GLU A 272 33.47 12.05 12.57
CA GLU A 272 33.00 11.44 11.33
C GLU A 272 33.15 12.39 10.10
N LYS A 273 33.99 13.42 10.19
CA LYS A 273 34.21 14.35 9.06
C LYS A 273 34.70 13.61 7.80
N GLY A 274 34.29 14.06 6.62
CA GLY A 274 34.59 13.43 5.34
C GLY A 274 33.72 12.21 5.00
N LYS A 275 32.93 11.69 5.96
CA LYS A 275 31.96 10.62 5.70
C LYS A 275 30.81 11.13 4.84
N VAL A 276 30.48 10.38 3.78
CA VAL A 276 29.40 10.71 2.83
C VAL A 276 28.18 9.85 3.13
N TYR A 277 27.00 10.45 3.08
CA TYR A 277 25.71 9.84 3.39
C TYR A 277 24.76 10.01 2.20
N ALA A 278 23.98 8.97 1.91
CA ALA A 278 22.82 8.97 1.01
C ALA A 278 21.57 8.62 1.83
N TYR A 279 20.54 9.46 1.81
CA TYR A 279 19.40 9.34 2.73
C TYR A 279 18.24 8.53 2.16
N LYS A 280 17.78 7.52 2.91
CA LYS A 280 16.51 6.80 2.65
C LYS A 280 15.30 7.58 3.14
N GLU A 281 15.49 8.39 4.18
CA GLU A 281 14.44 9.11 4.87
C GLU A 281 14.85 10.55 5.14
N SER A 282 13.89 11.47 5.08
CA SER A 282 14.17 12.90 5.28
C SER A 282 14.67 13.19 6.70
N ARG A 283 15.65 14.08 6.80
CA ARG A 283 16.22 14.55 8.07
C ARG A 283 16.32 16.07 8.10
N LEU A 284 16.21 16.62 9.31
CA LEU A 284 16.39 18.05 9.54
C LEU A 284 17.80 18.50 9.16
N PRO A 285 17.97 19.78 8.77
CA PRO A 285 19.27 20.39 8.56
C PRO A 285 20.14 20.24 9.81
N HIS A 286 21.44 20.08 9.61
CA HIS A 286 22.39 19.98 10.71
C HIS A 286 23.70 20.71 10.34
N PRO A 287 24.24 21.59 11.20
CA PRO A 287 25.42 22.39 10.86
C PRO A 287 26.66 21.57 10.46
N SER A 288 26.81 20.38 11.05
CA SER A 288 27.90 19.46 10.70
C SER A 288 27.76 18.75 9.35
N HIS A 289 26.70 18.99 8.58
CA HIS A 289 26.46 18.34 7.29
C HIS A 289 26.28 19.36 6.18
N SER A 290 27.03 19.18 5.09
CA SER A 290 26.87 19.91 3.84
C SER A 290 26.15 19.00 2.84
N VAL A 291 24.94 19.39 2.41
CA VAL A 291 24.19 18.73 1.34
C VAL A 291 24.82 19.09 0.00
N PHE A 292 25.10 18.11 -0.85
CA PHE A 292 25.83 18.38 -2.09
C PHE A 292 25.23 17.75 -3.34
N GLY A 293 24.24 16.87 -3.19
CA GLY A 293 23.65 16.21 -4.35
C GLY A 293 22.34 15.52 -4.06
N GLU A 294 21.72 15.04 -5.11
CA GLU A 294 20.45 14.32 -5.09
C GLU A 294 20.51 13.15 -6.08
N ILE A 295 20.06 11.97 -5.66
CA ILE A 295 19.82 10.84 -6.56
C ILE A 295 18.53 11.12 -7.33
N ILE A 296 18.67 11.38 -8.62
CA ILE A 296 17.54 11.70 -9.53
C ILE A 296 17.01 10.47 -10.28
N GLN A 297 17.70 9.33 -10.19
CA GLN A 297 17.34 8.06 -10.81
C GLN A 297 18.03 6.92 -10.06
N GLY A 298 17.36 5.79 -9.88
CA GLY A 298 17.92 4.63 -9.16
C GLY A 298 17.94 4.82 -7.65
N GLY A 299 17.02 5.61 -7.09
CA GLY A 299 16.83 5.71 -5.62
C GLY A 299 16.40 4.37 -5.01
N GLU A 300 15.79 3.50 -5.80
CA GLU A 300 15.45 2.14 -5.41
C GLU A 300 16.67 1.31 -4.97
N LEU A 301 17.85 1.58 -5.54
CA LEU A 301 19.10 0.93 -5.10
C LEU A 301 19.40 1.21 -3.64
N ILE A 302 19.10 2.42 -3.17
CA ILE A 302 19.32 2.73 -1.77
C ILE A 302 18.16 2.25 -0.91
N ASP A 303 16.90 2.37 -1.35
CA ASP A 303 15.73 2.00 -0.56
C ASP A 303 15.74 0.52 -0.14
N TYR A 304 16.11 -0.37 -1.07
CA TYR A 304 16.07 -1.82 -0.87
C TYR A 304 17.41 -2.44 -0.44
N ALA A 305 18.47 -1.63 -0.29
CA ALA A 305 19.76 -2.06 0.24
C ALA A 305 19.78 -2.21 1.77
#